data_AF-A0AAV9F1E8-F1
#
_entry.id   AF-A0AAV9F1E8-F1
#
_cell.length_a   1.000
_cell.length_b   1.000
_cell.length_c   1.000
_cell.angle_alpha   90.00
_cell.angle_beta   90.00
_cell.angle_gamma   90.00
#
_symmetry.space_group_name_H-M   'P 1'
#
loop_
_entity.id
_entity.type
_entity.pdbx_description
1 polymer ?
#
loop_
_entity_poly.entity_id
_entity_poly.type
_entity_poly.pdbx_seq_one_letter_code
_entity_poly.pdbx_strand_id
1 'polypeptide(L)'
;MMFSSDDVEYSHAEKAKLLKAMSFLLEVKVDANHMQRPLNPTPSSKKFHGSSPIECSVPFYMDEISKYGKWTHSTYLVSLIYLDRLLDRDPSISLDYLSFHRIMLGCFVLAQKFMGLREESHTNKMYALIGGITNEEMNKIEKDIVFTLDFNLFVDRETFDMYFSVLEGWIMLDETVILVGHLLYLV
;
A
#
# COMPACT_ATOMS: atom_id res chain seq x y z
N MET A 1 -16.77 2.57 16.59
CA MET A 1 -15.98 1.92 15.52
C MET A 1 -16.44 0.48 15.42
N MET A 2 -17.38 0.21 14.52
CA MET A 2 -17.91 -1.13 14.26
C MET A 2 -18.02 -1.23 12.73
N PHE A 3 -16.95 -1.70 12.09
CA PHE A 3 -17.12 -2.42 10.83
C PHE A 3 -17.36 -3.88 11.23
N SER A 4 -18.52 -4.15 11.84
CA SER A 4 -18.83 -5.43 12.51
C SER A 4 -20.02 -6.14 11.85
N SER A 5 -20.21 -5.99 10.55
CA SER A 5 -21.26 -6.74 9.87
C SER A 5 -20.89 -7.26 8.48
N ASP A 6 -19.74 -6.88 7.90
CA ASP A 6 -19.43 -7.23 6.50
C ASP A 6 -17.98 -7.70 6.30
N ASP A 7 -17.40 -8.44 7.24
CA ASP A 7 -16.34 -9.41 6.90
C ASP A 7 -17.01 -10.58 6.16
N VAL A 8 -17.65 -10.30 5.02
CA VAL A 8 -17.94 -11.32 4.02
C VAL A 8 -16.57 -11.83 3.62
N GLU A 9 -16.29 -13.08 3.92
CA GLU A 9 -15.07 -13.76 3.49
C GLU A 9 -15.12 -13.86 1.96
N TYR A 10 -14.67 -12.78 1.30
CA TYR A 10 -14.66 -12.68 -0.15
C TYR A 10 -13.88 -13.85 -0.75
N SER A 11 -14.34 -14.34 -1.90
CA SER A 11 -13.73 -15.48 -2.57
C SER A 11 -12.27 -15.21 -2.91
N HIS A 12 -11.49 -16.28 -3.02
CA HIS A 12 -10.10 -16.20 -3.46
C HIS A 12 -9.93 -15.46 -4.80
N ALA A 13 -10.95 -15.55 -5.68
CA ALA A 13 -10.99 -14.85 -6.96
C ALA A 13 -11.13 -13.32 -6.80
N GLU A 14 -11.92 -12.85 -5.85
CA GLU A 14 -12.10 -11.42 -5.58
C GLU A 14 -10.84 -10.81 -4.96
N LYS A 15 -10.20 -11.52 -4.02
CA LYS A 15 -8.88 -11.13 -3.49
C LYS A 15 -7.84 -11.00 -4.60
N ALA A 16 -7.77 -11.97 -5.53
CA ALA A 16 -6.82 -11.95 -6.63
C ALA A 16 -7.06 -10.76 -7.59
N LYS A 17 -8.32 -10.46 -7.90
CA LYS A 17 -8.72 -9.30 -8.72
C LYS A 17 -8.33 -7.98 -8.06
N LEU A 18 -8.62 -7.81 -6.77
CA LEU A 18 -8.22 -6.64 -6.01
C LEU A 18 -6.70 -6.46 -6.03
N LEU A 19 -5.95 -7.53 -5.73
CA LEU A 19 -4.50 -7.49 -5.69
C LEU A 19 -3.91 -7.06 -7.04
N LYS A 20 -4.47 -7.58 -8.14
CA LYS A 20 -4.05 -7.22 -9.49
C LYS A 20 -4.32 -5.74 -9.79
N ALA A 21 -5.53 -5.25 -9.49
CA ALA A 21 -5.88 -3.83 -9.69
C ALA A 21 -4.99 -2.90 -8.88
N MET A 22 -4.76 -3.22 -7.60
CA MET A 22 -3.84 -2.47 -6.73
C MET A 22 -2.41 -2.48 -7.26
N SER A 23 -1.91 -3.66 -7.66
CA SER A 23 -0.55 -3.80 -8.19
C SER A 23 -0.35 -2.95 -9.43
N PHE A 24 -1.33 -2.95 -10.34
CA PHE A 24 -1.28 -2.14 -11.55
C PHE A 24 -1.26 -0.63 -11.24
N LEU A 25 -2.17 -0.16 -10.36
CA LEU A 25 -2.21 1.25 -9.96
C LEU A 25 -0.90 1.72 -9.30
N LEU A 26 -0.35 0.87 -8.43
CA LEU A 26 0.93 1.14 -7.78
C LEU A 26 2.09 1.14 -8.77
N GLU A 27 2.12 0.20 -9.71
CA GLU A 27 3.17 0.10 -10.73
C GLU A 27 3.21 1.34 -11.62
N VAL A 28 2.06 1.77 -12.14
CA VAL A 28 1.95 3.01 -12.93
C VAL A 28 2.49 4.22 -12.16
N LYS A 29 2.13 4.34 -10.86
CA LYS A 29 2.57 5.47 -10.02
C LYS A 29 4.06 5.39 -9.67
N VAL A 30 4.56 4.19 -9.40
CA VAL A 30 5.99 3.93 -9.09
C VAL A 30 6.86 4.19 -10.31
N ASP A 31 6.45 3.75 -11.51
CA ASP A 31 7.17 3.99 -12.76
C ASP A 31 7.27 5.48 -13.08
N ALA A 32 6.13 6.18 -13.06
CA ALA A 32 6.09 7.61 -13.33
C ALA A 32 7.02 8.40 -12.40
N ASN A 33 6.98 8.10 -11.10
CA ASN A 33 7.82 8.75 -10.10
C ASN A 33 9.30 8.36 -10.24
N HIS A 34 9.60 7.10 -10.57
CA HIS A 34 10.97 6.64 -10.78
C HIS A 34 11.61 7.33 -11.99
N MET A 35 10.87 7.52 -13.08
CA MET A 35 11.34 8.25 -14.27
C MET A 35 11.56 9.74 -13.99
N GLN A 36 10.77 10.34 -13.10
CA GLN A 36 10.83 11.76 -12.74
C GLN A 36 11.74 12.04 -11.53
N ARG A 37 12.53 11.06 -11.08
CA ARG A 37 13.33 11.18 -9.88
C ARG A 37 14.36 12.32 -9.99
N PRO A 38 14.47 13.21 -8.98
CA PRO A 38 15.47 14.26 -9.00
C PRO A 38 16.89 13.68 -8.95
N LEU A 39 17.81 14.25 -9.74
CA LEU A 39 19.22 13.85 -9.78
C LEU A 39 19.90 13.94 -8.40
N ASN A 40 19.48 14.91 -7.58
CA ASN A 40 19.96 15.12 -6.23
C ASN A 40 18.80 14.91 -5.23
N PRO A 41 18.52 13.66 -4.82
CA PRO A 41 17.47 13.36 -3.86
C PRO A 41 17.79 13.94 -2.48
N THR A 42 16.79 14.56 -1.85
CA THR A 42 16.90 15.14 -0.51
C THR A 42 16.89 14.03 0.56
N PRO A 43 17.37 14.30 1.79
CA PRO A 43 17.22 13.35 2.89
C PRO A 43 15.76 12.95 3.13
N SER A 44 14.82 13.90 3.02
CA SER A 44 13.38 13.66 3.17
C SER A 44 12.83 12.71 2.09
N SER A 45 13.28 12.85 0.83
CA SER A 45 12.87 11.95 -0.25
C SER A 45 13.40 10.53 -0.08
N LYS A 46 14.38 10.34 0.81
CA LYS A 46 14.96 9.04 1.16
C LYS A 46 14.42 8.45 2.45
N LYS A 47 13.41 9.07 3.07
CA LYS A 47 12.86 8.67 4.38
C LYS A 47 12.50 7.19 4.45
N PHE A 48 11.97 6.63 3.36
CA PHE A 48 11.55 5.23 3.25
C PHE A 48 12.46 4.38 2.35
N HIS A 49 13.62 4.88 1.93
CA HIS A 49 14.60 4.06 1.22
C HIS A 49 15.31 3.12 2.20
N GLY A 50 15.42 1.85 1.84
CA GLY A 50 16.14 0.88 2.65
C GLY A 50 17.65 1.09 2.66
N SER A 51 18.31 0.65 3.73
CA SER A 51 19.78 0.65 3.83
C SER A 51 20.47 -0.16 2.72
N SER A 52 19.77 -1.16 2.18
CA SER A 52 20.14 -1.86 0.95
C SER A 52 19.00 -1.69 -0.06
N PRO A 53 19.26 -1.13 -1.26
CA PRO A 53 18.26 -1.08 -2.31
C PRO A 53 17.93 -2.49 -2.77
N ILE A 54 16.70 -2.94 -2.52
CA ILE A 54 16.13 -4.11 -3.18
C ILE A 54 15.17 -3.54 -4.20
N GLU A 55 15.59 -3.53 -5.47
CA GLU A 55 14.66 -3.29 -6.56
C GLU A 55 13.75 -4.51 -6.64
N CYS A 56 12.52 -4.32 -6.17
CA CYS A 56 11.48 -5.31 -6.16
C CYS A 56 10.39 -4.86 -7.14
N SER A 57 9.94 -5.70 -8.06
CA SER A 57 8.82 -5.30 -8.91
C SER A 57 7.55 -5.19 -8.07
N VAL A 58 6.69 -4.24 -8.42
CA VAL A 58 5.44 -4.01 -7.69
C VAL A 58 4.56 -5.28 -7.69
N PRO A 59 4.31 -5.97 -8.82
CA PRO A 59 3.50 -7.18 -8.83
C PRO A 59 4.08 -8.31 -7.98
N PHE A 60 5.41 -8.49 -8.00
CA PHE A 60 6.07 -9.52 -7.19
C PHE A 60 5.93 -9.24 -5.70
N TYR A 61 6.15 -7.99 -5.27
CA TYR A 61 6.00 -7.61 -3.87
C TYR A 61 4.57 -7.81 -3.38
N MET A 62 3.60 -7.38 -4.18
CA MET A 62 2.18 -7.47 -3.83
C MET A 62 1.73 -8.93 -3.73
N ASP A 63 2.23 -9.81 -4.60
CA ASP A 63 2.00 -11.26 -4.50
C ASP A 63 2.59 -11.84 -3.19
N GLU A 64 3.86 -11.56 -2.89
CA GLU A 64 4.51 -12.05 -1.68
C GLU A 64 3.83 -11.57 -0.40
N ILE A 65 3.56 -10.26 -0.28
CA ILE A 65 2.93 -9.72 0.94
C ILE A 65 1.52 -10.30 1.14
N SER A 66 0.81 -10.63 0.07
CA SER A 66 -0.53 -11.23 0.13
C SER A 66 -0.55 -12.68 0.64
N LYS A 67 0.55 -13.41 0.49
CA LYS A 67 0.71 -14.81 0.91
C LYS A 67 0.97 -14.91 2.41
N TYR A 68 1.85 -14.07 2.93
CA TYR A 68 2.30 -14.18 4.32
C TYR A 68 1.45 -13.36 5.29
N GLY A 69 0.75 -12.32 4.80
CA GLY A 69 -0.14 -11.52 5.63
C GLY A 69 -1.60 -11.95 5.54
N LYS A 70 -2.26 -11.97 6.70
CA LYS A 70 -3.71 -12.20 6.83
C LYS A 70 -4.49 -10.88 6.64
N TRP A 71 -4.30 -10.26 5.48
CA TRP A 71 -4.94 -8.98 5.15
C TRP A 71 -6.39 -9.20 4.72
N THR A 72 -7.31 -8.46 5.31
CA THR A 72 -8.71 -8.42 4.85
C THR A 72 -8.85 -7.50 3.65
N HIS A 73 -9.94 -7.63 2.91
CA HIS A 73 -10.29 -6.73 1.81
C HIS A 73 -10.27 -5.25 2.26
N SER A 74 -10.84 -4.96 3.43
CA SER A 74 -10.81 -3.62 4.01
C SER A 74 -9.39 -3.15 4.34
N THR A 75 -8.50 -4.05 4.78
CA THR A 75 -7.08 -3.72 5.02
C THR A 75 -6.38 -3.27 3.73
N TYR A 76 -6.68 -3.90 2.60
CA TYR A 76 -6.16 -3.50 1.29
C TYR A 76 -6.66 -2.12 0.85
N LEU A 77 -7.95 -1.83 1.02
CA LEU A 77 -8.51 -0.52 0.69
C LEU A 77 -7.95 0.59 1.57
N VAL A 78 -7.96 0.37 2.89
CA VAL A 78 -7.48 1.37 3.85
C VAL A 78 -5.97 1.61 3.69
N SER A 79 -5.18 0.60 3.29
CA SER A 79 -3.76 0.80 3.02
C SER A 79 -3.50 1.71 1.81
N LEU A 80 -4.33 1.63 0.75
CA LEU A 80 -4.26 2.59 -0.37
C LEU A 80 -4.64 4.01 0.06
N ILE A 81 -5.69 4.15 0.88
CA ILE A 81 -6.10 5.46 1.41
C ILE A 81 -4.97 6.08 2.23
N TYR A 82 -4.28 5.27 3.05
CA TYR A 82 -3.13 5.74 3.81
C TYR A 82 -1.94 6.10 2.93
N LEU A 83 -1.69 5.36 1.84
CA LEU A 83 -0.66 5.72 0.87
C LEU A 83 -0.95 7.09 0.25
N ASP A 84 -2.16 7.32 -0.26
CA ASP A 84 -2.50 8.59 -0.89
C ASP A 84 -2.44 9.75 0.11
N ARG A 85 -3.01 9.58 1.31
CA ARG A 85 -2.90 10.58 2.39
C ARG A 85 -1.45 10.89 2.75
N LEU A 86 -0.58 9.88 2.75
CA LEU A 86 0.84 10.05 3.08
C LEU A 86 1.55 10.93 2.05
N LEU A 87 1.33 10.64 0.76
CA LEU A 87 1.94 11.38 -0.35
C LEU A 87 1.38 12.80 -0.49
N ASP A 88 0.09 13.00 -0.18
CA ASP A 88 -0.53 14.33 -0.15
C ASP A 88 -0.01 15.18 1.01
N ARG A 89 0.25 14.56 2.16
CA ARG A 89 0.74 15.27 3.37
C ARG A 89 2.21 15.64 3.28
N ASP A 90 3.03 14.78 2.69
CA ASP A 90 4.45 15.04 2.49
C ASP A 90 4.85 14.73 1.04
N PRO A 91 4.71 15.72 0.12
CA PRO A 91 5.11 15.59 -1.27
C PRO A 91 6.61 15.38 -1.48
N SER A 92 7.43 15.50 -0.42
CA SER A 92 8.86 15.20 -0.51
C SER A 92 9.14 13.70 -0.50
N ILE A 93 8.19 12.87 -0.05
CA ILE A 93 8.30 11.41 -0.07
C ILE A 93 8.32 10.94 -1.52
N SER A 94 9.39 10.26 -1.92
CA SER A 94 9.45 9.57 -3.22
C SER A 94 8.76 8.22 -3.10
N LEU A 95 7.72 7.96 -3.90
CA LEU A 95 7.18 6.61 -4.11
C LEU A 95 7.83 6.03 -5.37
N ASP A 96 8.90 5.26 -5.21
CA ASP A 96 9.68 4.65 -6.28
C ASP A 96 10.03 3.19 -5.93
N TYR A 97 10.72 2.49 -6.85
CA TYR A 97 11.15 1.09 -6.65
C TYR A 97 12.01 0.84 -5.41
N LEU A 98 12.53 1.88 -4.75
CA LEU A 98 13.36 1.76 -3.55
C LEU A 98 12.57 2.01 -2.26
N SER A 99 11.37 2.60 -2.33
CA SER A 99 10.56 2.99 -1.17
C SER A 99 9.19 2.31 -1.12
N PHE A 100 8.60 1.93 -2.26
CA PHE A 100 7.20 1.51 -2.32
C PHE A 100 6.89 0.32 -1.40
N HIS A 101 7.75 -0.69 -1.36
CA HIS A 101 7.56 -1.90 -0.55
C HIS A 101 7.48 -1.56 0.94
N ARG A 102 8.32 -0.62 1.41
CA ARG A 102 8.36 -0.18 2.81
C ARG A 102 7.16 0.67 3.17
N ILE A 103 6.77 1.58 2.28
CA ILE A 103 5.58 2.40 2.46
C ILE A 103 4.34 1.52 2.51
N MET A 104 4.18 0.61 1.56
CA MET A 104 3.04 -0.30 1.50
C MET A 104 2.96 -1.20 2.72
N LEU A 105 4.07 -1.82 3.15
CA LEU A 105 4.11 -2.60 4.38
C LEU A 105 3.59 -1.80 5.58
N GLY A 106 4.08 -0.57 5.75
CA GLY A 106 3.66 0.31 6.83
C GLY A 106 2.16 0.65 6.76
N CYS A 107 1.64 0.94 5.57
CA CYS A 107 0.22 1.21 5.37
C CYS A 107 -0.65 -0.02 5.70
N PHE A 108 -0.24 -1.22 5.29
CA PHE A 108 -0.92 -2.48 5.64
C PHE A 108 -0.93 -2.73 7.14
N VAL A 109 0.21 -2.57 7.81
CA VAL A 109 0.34 -2.77 9.26
C VAL A 109 -0.53 -1.79 10.03
N LEU A 110 -0.51 -0.51 9.66
CA LEU A 110 -1.34 0.51 10.29
C LEU A 110 -2.82 0.23 10.09
N ALA A 111 -3.23 -0.14 8.88
CA ALA A 111 -4.62 -0.48 8.58
C ALA A 111 -5.08 -1.66 9.44
N GLN A 112 -4.32 -2.77 9.45
CA GLN A 112 -4.66 -3.96 10.22
C GLN A 112 -4.77 -3.68 11.72
N LYS A 113 -3.80 -2.94 12.28
CA LYS A 113 -3.81 -2.58 13.71
C LYS A 113 -4.97 -1.66 14.07
N PHE A 114 -5.23 -0.65 13.25
CA PHE A 114 -6.28 0.35 13.50
C PHE A 114 -7.68 -0.26 13.42
N MET A 115 -7.90 -1.16 12.45
CA MET A 115 -9.17 -1.85 12.28
C MET A 115 -9.48 -2.85 13.42
N GLY A 116 -8.49 -3.19 14.24
CA GLY A 116 -8.71 -4.03 15.42
C GLY A 116 -9.03 -5.48 15.08
N LEU A 117 -8.58 -5.97 13.92
CA LEU A 117 -8.68 -7.37 13.50
C LEU A 117 -7.69 -8.19 14.33
N ARG A 118 -8.13 -8.59 15.53
CA ARG A 118 -7.30 -9.17 16.59
C ARG A 118 -7.07 -10.66 16.37
N GLU A 119 -5.91 -11.01 15.81
CA GLU A 119 -5.21 -12.21 16.27
C GLU A 119 -4.09 -11.83 17.24
N GLU A 120 -3.84 -12.68 18.24
CA GLU A 120 -2.90 -12.45 19.34
C GLU A 120 -1.41 -12.34 18.92
N SER A 121 -1.10 -12.49 17.63
CA SER A 121 0.26 -12.56 17.07
C SER A 121 0.71 -11.35 16.22
N HIS A 122 -0.09 -10.29 16.09
CA HIS A 122 0.20 -9.13 15.22
C HIS A 122 1.21 -8.12 15.81
N THR A 123 2.43 -8.57 16.08
CA THR A 123 3.53 -7.70 16.53
C THR A 123 4.33 -7.15 15.36
N ASN A 124 4.99 -5.99 15.53
CA ASN A 124 5.92 -5.46 14.52
C ASN A 124 7.05 -6.43 14.18
N LYS A 125 7.41 -7.32 15.11
CA LYS A 125 8.41 -8.36 14.86
C LYS A 125 7.94 -9.36 13.80
N MET A 126 6.67 -9.75 13.81
CA MET A 126 6.11 -10.64 12.79
C MET A 126 6.01 -9.93 11.44
N TYR A 127 5.55 -8.68 11.42
CA TYR A 127 5.48 -7.90 10.17
C TYR A 127 6.85 -7.59 9.57
N ALA A 128 7.86 -7.38 10.42
CA ALA A 128 9.23 -7.20 9.99
C ALA A 128 9.75 -8.46 9.27
N LEU A 129 9.40 -9.66 9.76
CA LEU A 129 9.72 -10.92 9.10
C LEU A 129 9.04 -11.05 7.73
N ILE A 130 7.76 -10.70 7.63
CA ILE A 130 7.00 -10.69 6.37
C ILE A 130 7.64 -9.71 5.36
N GLY A 131 8.05 -8.53 5.84
CA GLY A 131 8.66 -7.48 5.03
C GLY A 131 10.13 -7.70 4.70
N GLY A 132 10.79 -8.71 5.26
CA GLY A 132 12.24 -8.93 5.12
C GLY A 132 13.10 -7.80 5.73
N ILE A 133 12.61 -7.15 6.78
CA ILE A 133 13.26 -6.01 7.45
C ILE A 133 13.49 -6.28 8.93
N THR A 134 14.28 -5.43 9.60
CA THR A 134 14.46 -5.55 11.05
C THR A 134 13.24 -5.03 11.79
N ASN A 135 13.05 -5.50 13.03
CA ASN A 135 11.95 -5.02 13.88
C ASN A 135 12.10 -3.52 14.18
N GLU A 136 13.32 -3.03 14.36
CA GLU A 136 13.64 -1.61 14.54
C GLU A 136 13.22 -0.79 13.32
N GLU A 137 13.45 -1.31 12.12
CA GLU A 137 13.07 -0.65 10.87
C GLU A 137 11.55 -0.64 10.69
N MET A 138 10.86 -1.74 10.99
CA MET A 138 9.39 -1.79 11.00
C MET A 138 8.78 -0.79 11.99
N ASN A 139 9.33 -0.73 13.21
CA ASN A 139 8.92 0.25 14.21
C ASN A 139 9.13 1.69 13.74
N LYS A 140 10.23 1.96 13.02
CA LYS A 140 10.51 3.28 12.45
C LYS A 140 9.51 3.61 11.36
N ILE A 141 9.29 2.71 10.40
CA ILE A 141 8.33 2.90 9.29
C ILE A 141 6.93 3.22 9.83
N GLU A 142 6.44 2.43 10.79
CA GLU A 142 5.11 2.66 11.37
C GLU A 142 5.00 4.04 12.03
N LYS A 143 6.01 4.41 12.83
CA LYS A 143 6.08 5.75 13.45
C LYS A 143 6.10 6.85 12.39
N ASP A 144 7.00 6.73 11.41
CA ASP A 144 7.19 7.72 10.37
C ASP A 144 5.89 7.97 9.58
N ILE A 145 5.13 6.93 9.26
CA ILE A 145 3.84 7.07 8.57
C ILE A 145 2.79 7.69 9.51
N VAL A 146 2.60 7.17 10.72
CA VAL A 146 1.53 7.68 11.61
C VAL A 146 1.75 9.15 12.00
N PHE A 147 3.01 9.57 12.18
CA PHE A 147 3.35 10.97 12.44
C PHE A 147 3.14 11.85 11.21
N THR A 148 3.46 11.36 10.00
CA THR A 148 3.20 12.12 8.76
C THR A 148 1.69 12.29 8.51
N LEU A 149 0.89 11.30 8.89
CA LEU A 149 -0.56 11.37 8.84
C LEU A 149 -1.19 12.18 9.98
N ASP A 150 -0.39 12.71 10.92
CA ASP A 150 -0.87 13.39 12.13
C ASP A 150 -1.93 12.55 12.89
N PHE A 151 -1.68 11.24 12.97
CA PHE A 151 -2.60 10.25 13.55
C PHE A 151 -4.01 10.22 12.93
N ASN A 152 -4.22 10.83 11.75
CA ASN A 152 -5.49 10.81 11.02
C ASN A 152 -5.69 9.48 10.28
N LEU A 153 -5.92 8.42 11.07
CA LEU A 153 -6.16 7.05 10.60
C LEU A 153 -7.65 6.77 10.36
N PHE A 154 -8.54 7.67 10.80
CA PHE A 154 -9.97 7.47 10.57
C PHE A 154 -10.31 7.58 9.08
N VAL A 155 -10.99 6.57 8.56
CA VAL A 155 -11.55 6.55 7.20
C VAL A 155 -13.05 6.50 7.35
N ASP A 156 -13.73 7.55 6.89
CA ASP A 156 -15.19 7.57 6.83
C ASP A 156 -15.71 6.65 5.71
N ARG A 157 -17.01 6.35 5.79
CA ARG A 157 -17.68 5.46 4.83
C ARG A 157 -17.63 6.00 3.40
N GLU A 158 -17.80 7.32 3.23
CA GLU A 158 -17.80 7.94 1.91
C GLU A 158 -16.46 7.76 1.19
N THR A 159 -15.35 8.02 1.90
CA THR A 159 -13.99 7.78 1.40
C THR A 159 -13.77 6.31 1.10
N PHE A 160 -14.18 5.41 2.00
CA PHE A 160 -14.03 3.97 1.80
C PHE A 160 -14.78 3.49 0.55
N ASP A 161 -16.05 3.85 0.41
CA ASP A 161 -16.92 3.46 -0.70
C ASP A 161 -16.43 4.03 -2.04
N MET A 162 -15.85 5.24 -2.02
CA MET A 162 -15.21 5.85 -3.20
C MET A 162 -14.01 5.00 -3.67
N TYR A 163 -13.08 4.67 -2.77
CA TYR A 163 -11.91 3.85 -3.11
C TYR A 163 -12.30 2.44 -3.56
N PHE A 164 -13.32 1.87 -2.92
CA PHE A 164 -13.89 0.60 -3.33
C PHE A 164 -14.45 0.66 -4.76
N SER A 165 -15.29 1.67 -5.06
CA SER A 165 -15.88 1.86 -6.38
C SER A 165 -14.83 2.05 -7.48
N VAL A 166 -13.75 2.79 -7.19
CA VAL A 166 -12.63 2.97 -8.12
C VAL A 166 -12.00 1.61 -8.43
N LEU A 167 -11.63 0.84 -7.40
CA LEU A 167 -11.00 -0.47 -7.58
C LEU A 167 -11.93 -1.48 -8.26
N GLU A 168 -13.22 -1.51 -7.92
CA GLU A 168 -14.20 -2.32 -8.64
C GLU A 168 -14.27 -1.95 -10.12
N GLY A 169 -14.24 -0.65 -10.44
CA GLY A 169 -14.13 -0.17 -11.82
C GLY A 169 -12.93 -0.78 -12.54
N TRP A 170 -11.74 -0.73 -11.92
CA TRP A 170 -10.52 -1.34 -12.48
C TRP A 170 -10.59 -2.85 -12.62
N ILE A 171 -11.26 -3.54 -11.69
CA ILE A 171 -11.48 -4.99 -11.75
C ILE A 171 -12.41 -5.38 -12.92
N MET A 172 -13.37 -4.51 -13.25
CA MET A 172 -14.34 -4.73 -14.32
C MET A 172 -13.81 -4.37 -15.72
N LEU A 173 -12.70 -3.63 -15.79
CA LEU A 173 -11.99 -3.38 -17.04
C LEU A 173 -11.27 -4.67 -17.50
N ASP A 174 -11.52 -5.08 -18.74
CA ASP A 174 -10.84 -6.22 -19.37
C ASP A 174 -9.31 -5.99 -19.41
N GLU A 175 -8.50 -7.06 -19.40
CA GLU A 175 -7.03 -7.00 -19.44
C GLU A 175 -6.51 -6.13 -20.60
N THR A 176 -7.26 -6.11 -21.69
CA THR A 176 -6.98 -5.29 -22.88
C THR A 176 -7.11 -3.79 -22.62
N VAL A 177 -8.03 -3.33 -21.77
CA VAL A 177 -8.23 -1.91 -21.47
C VAL A 177 -7.17 -1.39 -20.49
N ILE A 178 -6.72 -2.23 -19.56
CA ILE A 178 -5.61 -1.93 -18.65
C ILE A 178 -4.31 -1.69 -19.44
N LEU A 179 -4.05 -2.50 -20.48
CA LEU A 179 -2.95 -2.30 -21.44
C LEU A 179 -3.09 -1.02 -22.27
N VAL A 180 -4.30 -0.62 -22.65
CA VAL A 180 -4.53 0.65 -23.37
C VAL A 180 -4.33 1.86 -22.45
N GLY A 181 -4.69 1.77 -21.17
CA GLY A 181 -4.35 2.78 -20.16
C GLY A 181 -2.84 2.98 -20.01
N HIS A 182 -2.05 1.90 -20.14
CA HIS A 182 -0.58 1.92 -20.16
C HIS A 182 -0.01 2.82 -21.27
N LEU A 183 -0.70 2.92 -22.42
CA LEU A 183 -0.28 3.76 -23.55
C LEU A 183 -0.78 5.22 -23.44
N LEU A 184 -1.86 5.48 -22.69
CA LEU A 184 -2.47 6.81 -22.60
C LEU A 184 -1.93 7.66 -21.44
N TYR A 185 -1.35 7.04 -20.41
CA TYR A 185 -0.72 7.74 -19.27
C TYR A 185 0.80 7.98 -19.43
N LEU A 186 1.39 7.56 -20.56
CA LEU A 186 2.79 7.81 -20.93
C LEU A 186 2.97 8.91 -22.01
N VAL A 187 1.96 9.76 -22.24
CA VAL A 187 2.04 10.93 -23.14
C VAL A 187 1.82 12.21 -22.35
#